data_AF-A0A951CX56-F1
#
_entry.id   AF-A0A951CX56-F1
#
_cell.length_a   1.000
_cell.length_b   1.000
_cell.length_c   1.000
_cell.angle_alpha   90.00
_cell.angle_beta   90.00
_cell.angle_gamma   90.00
#
_symmetry.space_group_name_H-M   'P 1'
#
loop_
_entity.id
_entity.type
_entity.pdbx_description
1 polymer ?
#
loop_
_entity_poly.entity_id
_entity_poly.type
_entity_poly.pdbx_seq_one_letter_code
_entity_poly.pdbx_strand_id
1 'polypeptide(L)'
;MGLRRVFWTAPALLFATVVLAGCGGSSHKQTRTSVGSTGSASKTTSTTPSVKGLATVDDYTYAGPEADHLRVTIYDLRRSGPFVILDFGVVCVQPTSGFPGCTTENDFAPSQQYGASATEASFYRSGGVDLIDTAASKEYRPVANVAGRPETSVLPFQLPVSSTPALAWAKFPAPPASVTSLDVVFPNGGAQIPSIPISTAPAPTPRGVPAAQPAPGVQPADSTSTAGLTLPVVNLEATVGNPNGSETNTPGHSTITLRSDVLFQFDKSNLTPAARTVLAGVAARIKARATGTVTVTGYTDSIGTDQVNIPLSQARAASVVAALKPNVAGANVSFQAAGMGSADPVAPNTNPDGSDNPAGRALNRRVTISFAAKTLAPPTPPPAPVAPQQQPSSPTSRTVSFSVQDPNTGTTSQYQVTVGQLVRDGAAAVLHLTVSCQATNPPGGDGCESGFDLGGTPTVPPFPPFENASTLNLGYRSVRTASGFYLTDPASGTQYIPFYDQDGVPLASAVPENLPVGATDPVMLYYPAPPANVASVTVTLAGHKVQVAGLPLVTSG
;
A
#
# COMPACT_ATOMS: atom_id res chain seq x y z
N MET A 1 31.47 57.93 -37.74
CA MET A 1 32.53 57.18 -38.46
C MET A 1 32.09 55.72 -38.53
N GLY A 2 32.18 54.96 -39.61
CA GLY A 2 32.59 55.28 -40.99
C GLY A 2 32.24 54.13 -41.96
N LEU A 3 31.93 54.47 -43.21
CA LEU A 3 31.56 53.61 -44.36
C LEU A 3 32.73 52.66 -44.79
N ARG A 4 32.61 51.60 -45.62
CA ARG A 4 31.50 50.99 -46.42
C ARG A 4 31.82 49.53 -46.83
N ARG A 5 30.85 48.86 -47.49
CA ARG A 5 30.97 47.59 -48.28
C ARG A 5 31.88 47.72 -49.53
N VAL A 6 32.29 46.59 -50.17
CA VAL A 6 32.00 46.19 -51.60
C VAL A 6 32.98 45.12 -52.17
N PHE A 7 32.46 43.96 -52.65
CA PHE A 7 32.79 43.12 -53.87
C PHE A 7 34.26 42.84 -54.32
N TRP A 8 34.64 41.76 -55.06
CA TRP A 8 34.08 40.43 -55.44
C TRP A 8 35.19 39.56 -56.13
N THR A 9 34.81 38.37 -56.61
CA THR A 9 35.43 37.50 -57.67
C THR A 9 36.15 36.20 -57.27
N ALA A 10 35.92 35.19 -58.12
CA ALA A 10 36.62 33.91 -58.30
C ALA A 10 36.81 33.72 -59.84
N PRO A 11 37.53 32.71 -60.40
CA PRO A 11 37.03 31.31 -60.42
C PRO A 11 38.10 30.19 -60.60
N ALA A 12 37.61 28.98 -60.89
CA ALA A 12 38.18 27.93 -61.78
C ALA A 12 38.93 26.70 -61.20
N LEU A 13 38.42 25.54 -61.62
CA LEU A 13 38.78 24.14 -61.37
C LEU A 13 40.13 23.69 -61.98
N LEU A 14 40.66 22.52 -61.56
CA LEU A 14 40.75 21.30 -62.42
C LEU A 14 41.12 19.98 -61.69
N PHE A 15 40.86 18.88 -62.39
CA PHE A 15 41.03 17.42 -62.12
C PHE A 15 42.53 16.98 -62.07
N ALA A 16 42.99 15.77 -61.65
CA ALA A 16 42.46 14.58 -60.92
C ALA A 16 43.70 13.84 -60.25
N THR A 17 43.95 12.52 -60.09
CA THR A 17 43.43 11.20 -60.58
C THR A 17 43.92 10.04 -59.67
N VAL A 18 43.57 8.77 -59.93
CA VAL A 18 43.91 7.54 -59.15
C VAL A 18 44.90 6.60 -59.89
N VAL A 19 45.86 5.97 -59.19
CA VAL A 19 46.62 4.74 -59.60
C VAL A 19 47.02 3.89 -58.36
N LEU A 20 47.25 2.56 -58.52
CA LEU A 20 47.57 1.58 -57.47
C LEU A 20 49.03 1.07 -57.46
N ALA A 21 49.51 0.63 -56.28
CA ALA A 21 50.47 -0.48 -56.02
C ALA A 21 50.24 -0.95 -54.55
N GLY A 22 50.52 -2.16 -54.06
CA GLY A 22 51.53 -3.17 -54.44
C GLY A 22 52.78 -3.01 -53.53
N CYS A 23 53.33 -3.98 -52.80
CA CYS A 23 53.06 -5.42 -52.61
C CYS A 23 53.59 -5.88 -51.23
N GLY A 24 53.33 -7.13 -50.81
CA GLY A 24 54.10 -7.76 -49.71
C GLY A 24 53.31 -8.82 -48.93
N GLY A 25 53.77 -10.06 -48.93
CA GLY A 25 53.16 -11.14 -48.16
C GLY A 25 54.17 -12.23 -47.79
N SER A 26 53.73 -13.22 -47.00
CA SER A 26 54.49 -14.46 -46.75
C SER A 26 53.52 -15.60 -46.49
N SER A 27 53.87 -16.80 -46.96
CA SER A 27 53.00 -17.98 -46.98
C SER A 27 53.64 -19.13 -46.23
N HIS A 28 52.81 -20.00 -45.65
CA HIS A 28 53.16 -21.42 -45.55
C HIS A 28 51.98 -22.30 -45.99
N LYS A 29 52.30 -23.35 -46.74
CA LYS A 29 51.32 -24.29 -47.31
C LYS A 29 50.85 -25.29 -46.25
N GLN A 30 49.60 -25.72 -46.36
CA GLN A 30 49.20 -27.07 -45.96
C GLN A 30 48.53 -27.81 -47.12
N THR A 31 48.75 -29.12 -47.17
CA THR A 31 48.34 -30.01 -48.25
C THR A 31 46.88 -30.41 -48.12
N ARG A 32 46.16 -30.53 -49.25
CA ARG A 32 44.74 -30.87 -49.29
C ARG A 32 44.56 -32.34 -49.66
N THR A 33 43.84 -33.09 -48.83
CA THR A 33 43.35 -34.43 -49.16
C THR A 33 41.86 -34.47 -48.83
N SER A 34 41.03 -34.99 -49.75
CA SER A 34 39.57 -34.90 -49.63
C SER A 34 38.87 -36.21 -49.98
N VAL A 35 38.08 -36.71 -49.05
CA VAL A 35 36.98 -37.65 -49.30
C VAL A 35 35.74 -37.03 -48.63
N GLY A 36 34.59 -37.06 -49.31
CA GLY A 36 33.45 -36.22 -48.98
C GLY A 36 32.51 -36.78 -47.91
N SER A 37 31.71 -35.88 -47.32
CA SER A 37 30.44 -36.21 -46.67
C SER A 37 29.34 -35.38 -47.34
N THR A 38 28.21 -35.99 -47.65
CA THR A 38 27.03 -35.31 -48.19
C THR A 38 26.46 -34.34 -47.15
N GLY A 39 26.13 -33.12 -47.59
CA GLY A 39 25.49 -32.12 -46.73
C GLY A 39 23.99 -32.35 -46.60
N SER A 40 23.46 -32.21 -45.38
CA SER A 40 22.05 -31.94 -45.12
C SER A 40 21.94 -30.75 -44.19
N ALA A 41 21.20 -29.71 -44.59
CA ALA A 41 21.18 -28.43 -43.90
C ALA A 41 20.17 -28.45 -42.73
N SER A 42 20.61 -28.82 -41.53
CA SER A 42 19.83 -28.60 -40.32
C SER A 42 19.84 -27.12 -39.94
N LYS A 43 18.70 -26.45 -40.15
CA LYS A 43 18.50 -25.03 -39.83
C LYS A 43 18.21 -24.89 -38.32
N THR A 44 19.25 -24.97 -37.48
CA THR A 44 19.12 -24.89 -36.02
C THR A 44 18.69 -23.49 -35.59
N THR A 45 17.37 -23.27 -35.50
CA THR A 45 16.79 -22.07 -34.89
C THR A 45 17.14 -22.02 -33.41
N SER A 46 17.91 -21.02 -33.00
CA SER A 46 18.24 -20.74 -31.60
C SER A 46 17.03 -20.16 -30.86
N THR A 47 16.00 -20.96 -30.61
CA THR A 47 14.92 -20.62 -29.69
C THR A 47 15.42 -20.71 -28.25
N THR A 48 16.02 -19.62 -27.77
CA THR A 48 16.33 -19.42 -26.36
C THR A 48 15.04 -19.51 -25.53
N PRO A 49 14.93 -20.45 -24.57
CA PRO A 49 13.75 -20.50 -23.70
C PRO A 49 13.84 -19.39 -22.66
N SER A 50 13.12 -18.29 -22.88
CA SER A 50 12.90 -17.28 -21.85
C SER A 50 12.26 -17.92 -20.62
N VAL A 51 12.74 -17.59 -19.42
CA VAL A 51 12.05 -17.99 -18.18
C VAL A 51 10.73 -17.24 -18.14
N LYS A 52 9.61 -17.97 -18.24
CA LYS A 52 8.28 -17.38 -18.13
C LYS A 52 8.08 -16.90 -16.69
N GLY A 53 7.82 -15.62 -16.50
CA GLY A 53 7.42 -15.08 -15.19
C GLY A 53 6.13 -15.72 -14.68
N LEU A 54 5.96 -15.73 -13.36
CA LEU A 54 4.74 -16.16 -12.69
C LEU A 54 3.60 -15.18 -12.97
N ALA A 55 3.91 -13.87 -12.89
CA ALA A 55 2.99 -12.77 -13.17
C ALA A 55 3.77 -11.51 -13.59
N THR A 56 3.09 -10.59 -14.27
CA THR A 56 3.64 -9.34 -14.80
C THR A 56 2.66 -8.20 -14.58
N VAL A 57 3.18 -7.03 -14.22
CA VAL A 57 2.51 -5.73 -14.29
C VAL A 57 3.18 -4.98 -15.44
N ASP A 58 2.43 -4.65 -16.48
CA ASP A 58 2.96 -4.06 -17.73
C ASP A 58 3.16 -2.54 -17.66
N ASP A 59 2.46 -1.88 -16.74
CA ASP A 59 2.35 -0.41 -16.61
C ASP A 59 2.35 -0.01 -15.12
N TYR A 60 3.48 -0.26 -14.45
CA TYR A 60 3.76 0.23 -13.11
C TYR A 60 4.34 1.64 -13.20
N THR A 61 3.73 2.58 -12.50
CA THR A 61 4.07 4.01 -12.57
C THR A 61 3.88 4.64 -11.20
N TYR A 62 4.95 5.14 -10.59
CA TYR A 62 4.83 6.10 -9.48
C TYR A 62 4.43 7.47 -10.05
N ALA A 63 3.26 7.98 -9.66
CA ALA A 63 2.81 9.28 -10.16
C ALA A 63 3.69 10.43 -9.63
N GLY A 64 3.88 11.44 -10.48
CA GLY A 64 4.74 12.61 -10.22
C GLY A 64 5.00 13.37 -11.53
N PRO A 65 5.79 14.46 -11.50
CA PRO A 65 6.14 15.23 -12.71
C PRO A 65 7.05 14.48 -13.69
N GLU A 66 7.64 13.36 -13.26
CA GLU A 66 8.59 12.52 -14.02
C GLU A 66 8.15 11.03 -14.02
N ALA A 67 6.83 10.79 -14.02
CA ALA A 67 6.23 9.46 -13.85
C ALA A 67 6.56 8.48 -15.00
N ASP A 68 7.65 7.74 -14.88
CA ASP A 68 8.11 6.79 -15.90
C ASP A 68 7.26 5.48 -15.88
N HIS A 69 7.07 4.85 -17.04
CA HIS A 69 6.33 3.58 -17.16
C HIS A 69 7.27 2.38 -17.13
N LEU A 70 7.06 1.50 -16.15
CA LEU A 70 7.88 0.34 -15.86
C LEU A 70 7.06 -0.95 -16.01
N ARG A 71 7.68 -2.00 -16.56
CA ARG A 71 7.14 -3.37 -16.48
C ARG A 71 7.85 -4.12 -15.36
N VAL A 72 7.09 -4.64 -14.41
CA VAL A 72 7.58 -5.50 -13.32
C VAL A 72 7.14 -6.93 -13.58
N THR A 73 8.03 -7.91 -13.40
CA THR A 73 7.72 -9.34 -13.57
C THR A 73 8.28 -10.16 -12.43
N ILE A 74 7.44 -10.97 -11.80
CA ILE A 74 7.83 -11.87 -10.71
C ILE A 74 8.30 -13.20 -11.32
N TYR A 75 9.47 -13.69 -10.90
CA TYR A 75 10.04 -14.96 -11.36
C TYR A 75 9.93 -16.07 -10.32
N ASP A 76 10.11 -15.75 -9.05
CA ASP A 76 9.94 -16.70 -7.94
C ASP A 76 9.60 -15.99 -6.63
N LEU A 77 8.99 -16.72 -5.71
CA LEU A 77 8.78 -16.35 -4.31
C LEU A 77 9.13 -17.58 -3.47
N ARG A 78 10.39 -17.72 -3.06
CA ARG A 78 10.93 -18.99 -2.54
C ARG A 78 11.28 -18.95 -1.07
N ARG A 79 10.96 -20.03 -0.36
CA ARG A 79 11.33 -20.23 1.05
C ARG A 79 12.80 -20.66 1.16
N SER A 80 13.58 -19.90 1.93
CA SER A 80 15.01 -20.13 2.18
C SER A 80 15.29 -20.09 3.68
N GLY A 81 15.14 -21.23 4.35
CA GLY A 81 15.29 -21.35 5.80
C GLY A 81 14.30 -20.44 6.56
N PRO A 82 14.78 -19.46 7.37
CA PRO A 82 13.93 -18.52 8.10
C PRO A 82 13.38 -17.37 7.24
N PHE A 83 13.69 -17.34 5.93
CA PHE A 83 13.29 -16.28 5.01
C PHE A 83 12.37 -16.79 3.88
N VAL A 84 11.66 -15.85 3.26
CA VAL A 84 11.17 -15.96 1.88
C VAL A 84 11.88 -14.90 1.05
N ILE A 85 12.21 -15.22 -0.20
CA ILE A 85 12.91 -14.31 -1.11
C ILE A 85 12.02 -14.14 -2.34
N LEU A 86 11.69 -12.89 -2.65
CA LEU A 86 11.05 -12.49 -3.90
C LEU A 86 12.15 -12.24 -4.94
N ASP A 87 12.15 -12.98 -6.04
CA ASP A 87 13.02 -12.73 -7.20
C ASP A 87 12.17 -12.16 -8.35
N PHE A 88 12.50 -10.94 -8.80
CA PHE A 88 11.73 -10.21 -9.80
C PHE A 88 12.64 -9.50 -10.81
N GLY A 89 12.06 -8.86 -11.82
CA GLY A 89 12.79 -8.01 -12.74
C GLY A 89 11.97 -6.83 -13.25
N VAL A 90 12.68 -5.74 -13.53
CA VAL A 90 12.12 -4.45 -13.93
C VAL A 90 12.62 -4.10 -15.34
N VAL A 91 11.73 -3.58 -16.18
CA VAL A 91 11.96 -3.13 -17.54
C VAL A 91 11.45 -1.69 -17.68
N CYS A 92 12.27 -0.79 -18.22
CA CYS A 92 11.77 0.52 -18.66
C CYS A 92 10.98 0.35 -19.98
N VAL A 93 9.69 0.70 -19.95
CA VAL A 93 8.77 0.60 -21.10
C VAL A 93 8.70 1.94 -21.83
N GLN A 94 8.44 3.03 -21.11
CA GLN A 94 8.35 4.39 -21.64
C GLN A 94 8.84 5.38 -20.59
N PRO A 95 9.98 6.06 -20.78
CA PRO A 95 10.36 7.18 -19.94
C PRO A 95 9.47 8.38 -20.29
N THR A 96 9.08 9.15 -19.27
CA THR A 96 8.37 10.44 -19.42
C THR A 96 9.21 11.59 -18.89
N SER A 97 10.16 11.29 -18.00
CA SER A 97 11.22 12.21 -17.57
C SER A 97 12.10 12.68 -18.74
N GLY A 98 12.84 13.78 -18.54
CA GLY A 98 13.76 14.33 -19.55
C GLY A 98 15.04 13.49 -19.79
N PHE A 99 15.12 12.29 -19.22
CA PHE A 99 16.29 11.42 -19.22
C PHE A 99 16.17 10.27 -20.24
N PRO A 100 17.29 9.69 -20.74
CA PRO A 100 17.27 8.64 -21.78
C PRO A 100 16.84 7.24 -21.31
N GLY A 101 15.88 7.14 -20.38
CA GLY A 101 15.48 5.92 -19.70
C GLY A 101 14.86 6.20 -18.34
N CYS A 102 14.09 5.25 -17.83
CA CYS A 102 13.25 5.38 -16.65
C CYS A 102 14.07 5.42 -15.35
N THR A 103 13.65 6.19 -14.36
CA THR A 103 14.20 6.14 -13.00
C THR A 103 13.74 4.89 -12.23
N THR A 104 14.35 4.62 -11.07
CA THR A 104 13.94 3.54 -10.14
C THR A 104 13.89 3.99 -8.67
N GLU A 105 14.23 5.25 -8.40
CA GLU A 105 14.39 5.81 -7.05
C GLU A 105 13.09 5.77 -6.26
N ASN A 106 12.06 6.45 -6.74
CA ASN A 106 10.77 6.53 -6.03
C ASN A 106 9.96 5.23 -6.17
N ASP A 107 10.25 4.43 -7.19
CA ASP A 107 9.51 3.23 -7.58
C ASP A 107 9.78 2.02 -6.70
N PHE A 108 11.03 1.83 -6.25
CA PHE A 108 11.44 0.64 -5.50
C PHE A 108 12.33 0.92 -4.29
N ALA A 109 12.73 2.16 -3.99
CA ALA A 109 13.40 2.46 -2.73
C ALA A 109 12.37 2.82 -1.63
N PRO A 110 12.65 2.49 -0.35
CA PRO A 110 12.05 3.25 0.74
C PRO A 110 12.46 4.73 0.60
N SER A 111 11.54 5.64 0.93
CA SER A 111 11.76 7.09 0.81
C SER A 111 13.05 7.54 1.50
N GLN A 112 13.76 8.50 0.89
CA GLN A 112 15.12 9.01 1.20
C GLN A 112 15.32 9.47 2.67
N GLN A 113 15.33 8.54 3.63
CA GLN A 113 15.43 8.84 5.06
C GLN A 113 16.35 7.89 5.84
N TYR A 114 17.05 6.99 5.16
CA TYR A 114 18.31 6.42 5.68
C TYR A 114 19.46 7.38 5.39
N GLY A 115 20.13 7.86 6.43
CA GLY A 115 21.24 8.82 6.36
C GLY A 115 22.50 8.25 5.68
N ALA A 116 22.41 8.02 4.38
CA ALA A 116 23.50 7.68 3.49
C ALA A 116 24.49 8.84 3.39
N SER A 117 25.80 8.53 3.43
CA SER A 117 26.78 9.48 2.90
C SER A 117 26.58 9.65 1.39
N ALA A 118 27.00 10.77 0.81
CA ALA A 118 26.83 11.05 -0.63
C ALA A 118 27.47 9.97 -1.55
N THR A 119 28.32 9.10 -1.01
CA THR A 119 28.91 7.92 -1.67
C THR A 119 28.02 6.68 -1.71
N GLU A 120 26.97 6.61 -0.89
CA GLU A 120 26.01 5.49 -0.84
C GLU A 120 24.69 5.81 -1.58
N ALA A 121 24.41 7.09 -1.83
CA ALA A 121 23.24 7.59 -2.55
C ALA A 121 23.12 7.12 -4.02
N SER A 122 24.10 6.38 -4.54
CA SER A 122 24.08 5.80 -5.90
C SER A 122 23.43 4.41 -5.99
N PHE A 123 22.91 3.87 -4.88
CA PHE A 123 22.43 2.48 -4.77
C PHE A 123 21.00 2.39 -4.24
N TYR A 124 20.04 2.44 -5.16
CA TYR A 124 18.61 2.31 -4.85
C TYR A 124 18.29 0.85 -4.52
N ARG A 125 18.00 0.60 -3.24
CA ARG A 125 17.68 -0.72 -2.69
C ARG A 125 16.26 -1.09 -3.06
N SER A 126 16.06 -2.28 -3.63
CA SER A 126 14.76 -2.80 -4.08
C SER A 126 13.81 -3.22 -2.94
N GLY A 127 13.61 -2.33 -1.95
CA GLY A 127 12.84 -2.56 -0.72
C GLY A 127 11.45 -1.91 -0.66
N GLY A 128 11.03 -1.20 -1.71
CA GLY A 128 9.68 -0.63 -1.86
C GLY A 128 8.64 -1.68 -2.29
N VAL A 129 8.66 -2.84 -1.64
CA VAL A 129 7.79 -3.99 -1.93
C VAL A 129 7.53 -4.76 -0.64
N ASP A 130 6.25 -5.03 -0.38
CA ASP A 130 5.75 -5.74 0.80
C ASP A 130 5.01 -7.02 0.37
N LEU A 131 4.97 -8.03 1.24
CA LEU A 131 4.16 -9.24 1.01
C LEU A 131 2.97 -9.29 1.98
N ILE A 132 1.76 -9.53 1.47
CA ILE A 132 0.54 -9.54 2.28
C ILE A 132 -0.05 -10.96 2.37
N ASP A 133 -0.31 -11.40 3.59
CA ASP A 133 -1.12 -12.58 3.91
C ASP A 133 -2.56 -12.11 4.17
N THR A 134 -3.37 -12.12 3.11
CA THR A 134 -4.78 -11.70 3.14
C THR A 134 -5.65 -12.59 4.02
N ALA A 135 -5.22 -13.83 4.31
CA ALA A 135 -5.96 -14.80 5.11
C ALA A 135 -5.66 -14.67 6.62
N ALA A 136 -4.42 -14.33 7.00
CA ALA A 136 -4.02 -14.09 8.39
C ALA A 136 -4.07 -12.61 8.80
N SER A 137 -4.35 -11.70 7.86
CA SER A 137 -4.25 -10.24 8.04
C SER A 137 -2.87 -9.82 8.53
N LYS A 138 -1.83 -10.14 7.76
CA LYS A 138 -0.44 -9.78 8.05
C LYS A 138 0.27 -9.16 6.87
N GLU A 139 1.22 -8.29 7.19
CA GLU A 139 2.15 -7.68 6.26
C GLU A 139 3.58 -8.12 6.65
N TYR A 140 4.34 -8.57 5.67
CA TYR A 140 5.74 -8.95 5.80
C TYR A 140 6.56 -7.91 5.04
N ARG A 141 7.24 -7.03 5.78
CA ARG A 141 8.13 -6.00 5.22
C ARG A 141 9.52 -6.62 4.96
N PRO A 142 10.39 -6.01 4.13
CA PRO A 142 11.75 -6.51 3.94
C PRO A 142 12.53 -6.60 5.25
N VAL A 143 13.34 -7.66 5.38
CA VAL A 143 14.24 -7.87 6.52
C VAL A 143 15.27 -6.74 6.55
N ALA A 144 15.50 -6.15 7.72
CA ALA A 144 16.40 -5.02 7.88
C ALA A 144 17.61 -5.38 8.76
N ASN A 145 18.78 -4.81 8.51
CA ASN A 145 19.96 -4.99 9.35
C ASN A 145 19.99 -4.03 10.55
N VAL A 146 21.00 -4.14 11.43
CA VAL A 146 21.14 -3.27 12.64
C VAL A 146 21.19 -1.77 12.37
N ALA A 147 21.47 -1.33 11.13
CA ALA A 147 21.41 0.07 10.72
C ALA A 147 20.04 0.47 10.12
N GLY A 148 19.03 -0.39 10.27
CA GLY A 148 17.68 -0.24 9.72
C GLY A 148 17.56 -0.51 8.21
N ARG A 149 18.67 -0.79 7.51
CA ARG A 149 18.71 -0.87 6.04
C ARG A 149 18.18 -2.22 5.54
N PRO A 150 17.39 -2.25 4.45
CA PRO A 150 16.77 -3.49 3.98
C PRO A 150 17.78 -4.42 3.27
N GLU A 151 17.60 -5.71 3.48
CA GLU A 151 18.35 -6.83 2.89
C GLU A 151 17.82 -7.16 1.49
N THR A 152 18.23 -6.37 0.50
CA THR A 152 17.79 -6.49 -0.90
C THR A 152 18.96 -6.34 -1.88
N SER A 153 18.71 -6.62 -3.16
CA SER A 153 19.60 -6.18 -4.23
C SER A 153 19.47 -4.67 -4.48
N VAL A 154 20.43 -4.14 -5.24
CA VAL A 154 20.31 -2.80 -5.85
C VAL A 154 19.66 -2.88 -7.22
N LEU A 155 18.93 -1.83 -7.59
CA LEU A 155 18.61 -1.49 -8.98
C LEU A 155 19.50 -0.31 -9.42
N PRO A 156 19.82 -0.18 -10.71
CA PRO A 156 20.48 1.02 -11.22
C PRO A 156 19.48 2.20 -11.15
N PHE A 157 19.98 3.39 -10.77
CA PHE A 157 19.17 4.63 -10.72
C PHE A 157 18.32 4.82 -11.96
N GLN A 158 18.93 4.60 -13.13
CA GLN A 158 18.29 4.72 -14.43
C GLN A 158 18.34 3.40 -15.20
N LEU A 159 17.18 2.95 -15.68
CA LEU A 159 16.99 1.82 -16.57
C LEU A 159 16.87 2.30 -18.02
N PRO A 160 17.77 1.92 -18.94
CA PRO A 160 17.58 2.21 -20.36
C PRO A 160 16.35 1.46 -20.90
N VAL A 161 15.67 2.04 -21.89
CA VAL A 161 14.55 1.39 -22.60
C VAL A 161 15.05 0.08 -23.22
N SER A 162 14.50 -1.05 -22.77
CA SER A 162 15.13 -2.37 -22.95
C SER A 162 14.10 -3.49 -22.90
N SER A 163 14.24 -4.52 -23.74
CA SER A 163 13.48 -5.77 -23.60
C SER A 163 14.10 -6.76 -22.60
N THR A 164 15.31 -6.47 -22.10
CA THR A 164 16.01 -7.28 -21.09
C THR A 164 15.77 -6.69 -19.70
N PRO A 165 15.26 -7.46 -18.73
CA PRO A 165 14.99 -6.98 -17.39
C PRO A 165 16.28 -6.77 -16.58
N ALA A 166 16.32 -5.70 -15.79
CA ALA A 166 17.20 -5.64 -14.63
C ALA A 166 16.59 -6.52 -13.54
N LEU A 167 17.30 -7.56 -13.12
CA LEU A 167 16.84 -8.43 -12.04
C LEU A 167 17.01 -7.73 -10.67
N ALA A 168 16.11 -8.03 -9.76
CA ALA A 168 16.16 -7.61 -8.37
C ALA A 168 15.65 -8.70 -7.43
N TRP A 169 16.03 -8.62 -6.16
CA TRP A 169 15.49 -9.51 -5.12
C TRP A 169 15.33 -8.80 -3.79
N ALA A 170 14.30 -9.20 -3.04
CA ALA A 170 14.02 -8.73 -1.68
C ALA A 170 13.83 -9.91 -0.71
N LYS A 171 14.42 -9.81 0.48
CA LYS A 171 14.40 -10.85 1.53
C LYS A 171 13.38 -10.47 2.60
N PHE A 172 12.47 -11.40 2.91
CA PHE A 172 11.36 -11.24 3.86
C PHE A 172 11.43 -12.31 4.97
N PRO A 173 10.83 -12.08 6.15
CA PRO A 173 10.63 -13.13 7.13
C PRO A 173 9.78 -14.26 6.54
N ALA A 174 10.12 -15.52 6.79
CA ALA A 174 9.29 -16.63 6.33
C ALA A 174 7.95 -16.67 7.09
N PRO A 175 6.79 -16.76 6.40
CA PRO A 175 5.51 -17.00 7.06
C PRO A 175 5.46 -18.44 7.61
N PRO A 176 4.46 -18.81 8.43
CA PRO A 176 4.25 -20.19 8.87
C PRO A 176 4.20 -21.17 7.68
N ALA A 177 4.53 -22.45 7.91
CA ALA A 177 4.54 -23.47 6.85
C ALA A 177 3.14 -23.79 6.27
N SER A 178 2.07 -23.33 6.93
CA SER A 178 0.69 -23.40 6.43
C SER A 178 0.36 -22.32 5.40
N VAL A 179 1.21 -21.29 5.23
CA VAL A 179 1.03 -20.24 4.23
C VAL A 179 1.75 -20.67 2.96
N THR A 180 0.97 -20.87 1.90
CA THR A 180 1.41 -21.43 0.60
C THR A 180 1.47 -20.39 -0.52
N SER A 181 0.95 -19.18 -0.29
CA SER A 181 0.94 -18.08 -1.24
C SER A 181 0.83 -16.75 -0.49
N LEU A 182 1.28 -15.66 -1.12
CA LEU A 182 1.19 -14.29 -0.62
C LEU A 182 0.89 -13.34 -1.78
N ASP A 183 0.25 -12.21 -1.49
CA ASP A 183 0.15 -11.10 -2.43
C ASP A 183 1.47 -10.32 -2.43
N VAL A 184 1.97 -9.95 -3.60
CA VAL A 184 3.11 -9.03 -3.74
C VAL A 184 2.56 -7.64 -4.00
N VAL A 185 2.93 -6.66 -3.17
CA VAL A 185 2.43 -5.29 -3.24
C VAL A 185 3.60 -4.33 -3.43
N PHE A 186 3.49 -3.47 -4.44
CA PHE A 186 4.40 -2.36 -4.70
C PHE A 186 3.66 -1.07 -4.31
N PRO A 187 3.87 -0.52 -3.10
CA PRO A 187 3.01 0.51 -2.55
C PRO A 187 3.11 1.86 -3.28
N ASN A 188 4.22 2.11 -3.98
CA ASN A 188 4.50 3.42 -4.56
C ASN A 188 3.73 3.61 -5.87
N GLY A 189 3.96 2.79 -6.90
CA GLY A 189 3.17 2.81 -8.14
C GLY A 189 1.89 1.95 -8.10
N GLY A 190 1.30 1.77 -6.92
CA GLY A 190 -0.02 1.16 -6.71
C GLY A 190 -0.29 -0.18 -7.39
N ALA A 191 0.68 -1.10 -7.40
CA ALA A 191 0.48 -2.43 -7.99
C ALA A 191 0.30 -3.52 -6.93
N GLN A 192 -0.71 -4.37 -7.15
CA GLN A 192 -0.92 -5.65 -6.47
C GLN A 192 -0.73 -6.78 -7.48
N ILE A 193 -0.05 -7.84 -7.06
CA ILE A 193 0.01 -9.12 -7.79
C ILE A 193 -0.44 -10.20 -6.79
N PRO A 194 -1.71 -10.65 -6.87
CA PRO A 194 -2.28 -11.51 -5.84
C PRO A 194 -1.82 -12.96 -5.92
N SER A 195 -1.88 -13.67 -4.80
CA SER A 195 -1.75 -15.13 -4.70
C SER A 195 -0.50 -15.74 -5.36
N ILE A 196 0.66 -15.07 -5.28
CA ILE A 196 1.93 -15.63 -5.74
C ILE A 196 2.31 -16.84 -4.86
N PRO A 197 2.55 -18.03 -5.43
CA PRO A 197 2.80 -19.25 -4.67
C PRO A 197 4.22 -19.25 -4.05
N ILE A 198 4.32 -19.69 -2.80
CA ILE A 198 5.60 -19.86 -2.11
C ILE A 198 6.25 -21.17 -2.55
N SER A 199 7.30 -21.06 -3.37
CA SER A 199 8.14 -22.15 -3.84
C SER A 199 9.02 -22.74 -2.73
N THR A 200 9.25 -24.05 -2.77
CA THR A 200 10.33 -24.72 -2.04
C THR A 200 11.38 -25.32 -2.98
N ALA A 201 11.36 -24.93 -4.26
CA ALA A 201 12.34 -25.34 -5.25
C ALA A 201 13.59 -24.44 -5.22
N PRO A 202 14.74 -24.89 -5.75
CA PRO A 202 15.88 -24.01 -6.00
C PRO A 202 15.52 -22.89 -6.99
N ALA A 203 16.08 -21.70 -6.77
CA ALA A 203 15.76 -20.50 -7.54
C ALA A 203 15.91 -20.69 -9.07
N PRO A 204 14.89 -20.38 -9.89
CA PRO A 204 14.97 -20.47 -11.34
C PRO A 204 15.83 -19.32 -11.90
N THR A 205 17.13 -19.55 -12.03
CA THR A 205 18.06 -18.51 -12.52
C THR A 205 17.72 -18.11 -13.97
N PRO A 206 17.41 -16.83 -14.27
CA PRO A 206 17.12 -16.39 -15.62
C PRO A 206 18.33 -16.56 -16.55
N ARG A 207 18.24 -17.55 -17.46
CA ARG A 207 19.39 -18.03 -18.23
C ARG A 207 19.88 -16.96 -19.21
N GLY A 208 21.03 -16.33 -18.89
CA GLY A 208 21.68 -15.32 -19.73
C GLY A 208 21.66 -13.89 -19.17
N VAL A 209 21.05 -13.66 -18.01
CA VAL A 209 21.07 -12.34 -17.32
C VAL A 209 21.99 -12.42 -16.09
N PRO A 210 22.84 -11.41 -15.81
CA PRO A 210 23.62 -11.36 -14.58
C PRO A 210 22.73 -11.39 -13.33
N ALA A 211 23.14 -12.12 -12.29
CA ALA A 211 22.44 -12.12 -11.02
C ALA A 211 22.53 -10.75 -10.32
N ALA A 212 21.43 -10.30 -9.72
CA ALA A 212 21.36 -9.01 -9.05
C ALA A 212 22.31 -8.98 -7.83
N GLN A 213 23.25 -8.03 -7.83
CA GLN A 213 24.25 -7.93 -6.78
C GLN A 213 23.59 -7.51 -5.45
N PRO A 214 23.97 -8.12 -4.30
CA PRO A 214 23.56 -7.63 -2.99
C PRO A 214 23.99 -6.16 -2.80
N ALA A 215 23.18 -5.37 -2.11
CA ALA A 215 23.57 -4.00 -1.78
C ALA A 215 24.81 -3.95 -0.87
N PRO A 216 25.56 -2.84 -0.85
CA PRO A 216 26.66 -2.66 0.11
C PRO A 216 26.20 -2.92 1.55
N GLY A 217 26.93 -3.80 2.26
CA GLY A 217 26.62 -4.17 3.65
C GLY A 217 25.40 -5.09 3.85
N VAL A 218 24.92 -5.77 2.80
CA VAL A 218 23.81 -6.75 2.86
C VAL A 218 24.33 -8.18 2.74
N GLN A 219 23.68 -9.13 3.41
CA GLN A 219 24.02 -10.55 3.26
C GLN A 219 23.55 -11.10 1.90
N PRO A 220 24.23 -12.12 1.33
CA PRO A 220 23.73 -12.83 0.15
C PRO A 220 22.25 -13.24 0.27
N ALA A 221 21.55 -13.30 -0.87
CA ALA A 221 20.11 -13.62 -0.91
C ALA A 221 19.81 -14.95 -0.23
N ASP A 222 20.64 -15.96 -0.51
CA ASP A 222 20.59 -17.33 0.00
C ASP A 222 21.11 -17.50 1.43
N SER A 223 21.63 -16.45 2.07
CA SER A 223 22.01 -16.50 3.49
C SER A 223 20.80 -16.82 4.37
N THR A 224 20.93 -17.84 5.20
CA THR A 224 19.92 -18.27 6.19
C THR A 224 20.19 -17.73 7.59
N SER A 225 21.17 -16.84 7.76
CA SER A 225 21.53 -16.25 9.05
C SER A 225 20.58 -15.11 9.44
N THR A 226 19.94 -15.22 10.61
CA THR A 226 19.17 -14.13 11.23
C THR A 226 20.01 -13.19 12.11
N ALA A 227 21.32 -13.43 12.23
CA ALA A 227 22.18 -12.67 13.13
C ALA A 227 22.30 -11.19 12.70
N GLY A 228 21.95 -10.27 13.59
CA GLY A 228 21.98 -8.83 13.32
C GLY A 228 20.84 -8.31 12.42
N LEU A 229 19.76 -9.09 12.26
CA LEU A 229 18.62 -8.73 11.42
C LEU A 229 17.32 -8.58 12.23
N THR A 230 16.54 -7.56 11.89
CA THR A 230 15.15 -7.37 12.29
C THR A 230 14.24 -8.06 11.27
N LEU A 231 13.30 -8.87 11.75
CA LEU A 231 12.35 -9.61 10.91
C LEU A 231 10.92 -9.04 11.09
N PRO A 232 10.54 -7.97 10.37
CA PRO A 232 9.27 -7.29 10.56
C PRO A 232 8.08 -8.11 10.00
N VAL A 233 7.24 -8.61 10.91
CA VAL A 233 5.93 -9.20 10.59
C VAL A 233 4.86 -8.42 11.33
N VAL A 234 4.16 -7.57 10.59
CA VAL A 234 3.13 -6.65 11.07
C VAL A 234 1.77 -7.35 11.09
N ASN A 235 0.97 -7.12 12.13
CA ASN A 235 -0.43 -7.52 12.15
C ASN A 235 -1.27 -6.35 11.62
N LEU A 236 -2.17 -6.62 10.69
CA LEU A 236 -3.03 -5.61 10.09
C LEU A 236 -4.32 -5.47 10.91
N GLU A 237 -4.60 -4.27 11.39
CA GLU A 237 -5.74 -3.95 12.25
C GLU A 237 -7.03 -3.82 11.42
N ALA A 238 -7.92 -4.80 11.56
CA ALA A 238 -9.17 -4.84 10.81
C ALA A 238 -10.24 -3.95 11.46
N THR A 239 -10.47 -2.75 10.94
CA THR A 239 -11.47 -1.81 11.50
C THR A 239 -12.73 -1.66 10.65
N VAL A 240 -13.87 -1.86 11.30
CA VAL A 240 -15.21 -1.55 10.78
C VAL A 240 -15.89 -0.51 11.68
N GLY A 241 -16.99 0.11 11.25
CA GLY A 241 -17.67 1.11 12.08
C GLY A 241 -18.99 1.63 11.52
N ASN A 242 -19.49 2.69 12.15
CA ASN A 242 -20.54 3.59 11.66
C ASN A 242 -20.38 4.96 12.37
N PRO A 243 -21.19 6.00 12.07
CA PRO A 243 -21.04 7.32 12.68
C PRO A 243 -21.15 7.39 14.22
N ASN A 244 -21.56 6.31 14.89
CA ASN A 244 -21.68 6.22 16.35
C ASN A 244 -20.50 5.51 17.04
N GLY A 245 -19.64 4.81 16.29
CA GLY A 245 -18.55 4.00 16.84
C GLY A 245 -17.86 3.07 15.84
N SER A 246 -16.63 2.66 16.18
CA SER A 246 -15.79 1.70 15.45
C SER A 246 -15.61 0.38 16.19
N GLU A 247 -15.10 -0.63 15.50
CA GLU A 247 -14.62 -1.91 16.03
C GLU A 247 -13.33 -2.29 15.31
N THR A 248 -12.22 -2.16 16.01
CA THR A 248 -10.88 -2.55 15.56
C THR A 248 -10.58 -3.97 16.05
N ASN A 249 -10.09 -4.83 15.17
CA ASN A 249 -9.80 -6.23 15.48
C ASN A 249 -8.35 -6.56 15.10
N THR A 250 -7.64 -7.21 16.03
CA THR A 250 -6.30 -7.74 15.83
C THR A 250 -6.29 -9.24 16.13
N PRO A 251 -5.24 -10.00 15.74
CA PRO A 251 -5.20 -11.44 15.97
C PRO A 251 -5.37 -11.81 17.46
N GLY A 252 -6.56 -12.34 17.82
CA GLY A 252 -6.92 -12.72 19.18
C GLY A 252 -7.57 -11.62 20.06
N HIS A 253 -7.77 -10.40 19.55
CA HIS A 253 -8.30 -9.28 20.35
C HIS A 253 -9.23 -8.36 19.55
N SER A 254 -10.18 -7.71 20.22
CA SER A 254 -11.10 -6.75 19.60
C SER A 254 -11.37 -5.58 20.54
N THR A 255 -11.41 -4.37 19.99
CA THR A 255 -11.70 -3.11 20.69
C THR A 255 -12.82 -2.39 19.96
N ILE A 256 -14.02 -2.38 20.55
CA ILE A 256 -15.13 -1.55 20.08
C ILE A 256 -15.03 -0.18 20.76
N THR A 257 -15.07 0.91 20.00
CA THR A 257 -15.06 2.27 20.57
C THR A 257 -16.30 3.04 20.16
N LEU A 258 -16.97 3.67 21.12
CA LEU A 258 -18.26 4.34 20.96
C LEU A 258 -18.17 5.80 21.41
N ARG A 259 -18.92 6.69 20.76
CA ARG A 259 -18.97 8.11 21.14
C ARG A 259 -19.72 8.31 22.46
N SER A 260 -19.17 9.12 23.37
CA SER A 260 -19.86 9.46 24.62
C SER A 260 -21.07 10.39 24.42
N ASP A 261 -21.16 11.15 23.32
CA ASP A 261 -22.32 12.00 23.00
C ASP A 261 -23.51 11.23 22.38
N VAL A 262 -23.26 10.06 21.77
CA VAL A 262 -24.31 9.09 21.39
C VAL A 262 -24.74 8.28 22.61
N LEU A 263 -23.78 7.83 23.41
CA LEU A 263 -24.05 7.01 24.60
C LEU A 263 -24.78 7.78 25.70
N PHE A 264 -24.42 9.03 25.96
CA PHE A 264 -24.87 9.80 27.13
C PHE A 264 -25.33 11.20 26.76
N GLN A 265 -26.17 11.80 27.61
CA GLN A 265 -26.38 13.26 27.57
C GLN A 265 -25.13 14.00 28.06
N PHE A 266 -25.01 15.28 27.67
CA PHE A 266 -23.96 16.18 28.16
C PHE A 266 -23.88 16.15 29.69
N ASP A 267 -22.64 16.03 30.19
CA ASP A 267 -22.27 15.89 31.61
C ASP A 267 -23.03 14.82 32.42
N LYS A 268 -23.46 13.73 31.77
CA LYS A 268 -24.12 12.59 32.45
C LYS A 268 -23.48 11.24 32.11
N SER A 269 -23.81 10.25 32.93
CA SER A 269 -23.55 8.82 32.75
C SER A 269 -24.81 8.00 32.40
N ASN A 270 -25.99 8.62 32.41
CA ASN A 270 -27.24 7.96 32.04
C ASN A 270 -27.30 7.71 30.52
N LEU A 271 -27.51 6.44 30.13
CA LEU A 271 -27.57 6.02 28.73
C LEU A 271 -28.80 6.58 27.99
N THR A 272 -28.60 7.07 26.77
CA THR A 272 -29.70 7.51 25.89
C THR A 272 -30.53 6.32 25.37
N PRO A 273 -31.74 6.53 24.82
CA PRO A 273 -32.48 5.47 24.14
C PRO A 273 -31.72 4.89 22.95
N ALA A 274 -31.04 5.74 22.16
CA ALA A 274 -30.21 5.32 21.03
C ALA A 274 -29.02 4.45 21.46
N ALA A 275 -28.40 4.80 22.60
CA ALA A 275 -27.32 4.01 23.20
C ALA A 275 -27.71 2.55 23.46
N ARG A 276 -28.97 2.28 23.83
CA ARG A 276 -29.45 0.91 24.04
C ARG A 276 -29.42 0.08 22.75
N THR A 277 -29.80 0.67 21.63
CA THR A 277 -29.75 0.01 20.31
C THR A 277 -28.30 -0.26 19.89
N VAL A 278 -27.41 0.72 20.06
CA VAL A 278 -25.97 0.55 19.79
C VAL A 278 -25.37 -0.57 20.65
N LEU A 279 -25.63 -0.55 21.96
CA LEU A 279 -25.12 -1.53 22.91
C LEU A 279 -25.72 -2.93 22.73
N ALA A 280 -26.94 -3.06 22.20
CA ALA A 280 -27.50 -4.36 21.81
C ALA A 280 -26.70 -5.00 20.65
N GLY A 281 -26.33 -4.20 19.64
CA GLY A 281 -25.45 -4.64 18.55
C GLY A 281 -24.05 -5.03 19.04
N VAL A 282 -23.51 -4.28 20.01
CA VAL A 282 -22.24 -4.62 20.68
C VAL A 282 -22.34 -5.93 21.49
N ALA A 283 -23.42 -6.11 22.25
CA ALA A 283 -23.66 -7.33 23.02
C ALA A 283 -23.76 -8.58 22.12
N ALA A 284 -24.36 -8.45 20.92
CA ALA A 284 -24.38 -9.55 19.93
C ALA A 284 -22.96 -9.92 19.46
N ARG A 285 -22.09 -8.94 19.23
CA ARG A 285 -20.68 -9.17 18.85
C ARG A 285 -19.87 -9.82 19.98
N ILE A 286 -20.03 -9.32 21.21
CA ILE A 286 -19.43 -9.93 22.41
C ILE A 286 -19.88 -11.40 22.55
N LYS A 287 -21.19 -11.69 22.42
CA LYS A 287 -21.72 -13.06 22.44
C LYS A 287 -21.12 -13.98 21.38
N ALA A 288 -20.83 -13.46 20.19
CA ALA A 288 -20.31 -14.25 19.07
C ALA A 288 -18.80 -14.48 19.11
N ARG A 289 -18.02 -13.55 19.68
CA ARG A 289 -16.55 -13.54 19.58
C ARG A 289 -15.79 -13.49 20.91
N ALA A 290 -16.34 -12.94 21.99
CA ALA A 290 -15.56 -12.66 23.21
C ALA A 290 -15.28 -13.90 24.06
N THR A 291 -14.14 -13.89 24.73
CA THR A 291 -13.68 -14.89 25.70
C THR A 291 -13.02 -14.21 26.90
N GLY A 292 -13.14 -14.78 28.09
CA GLY A 292 -12.51 -14.22 29.30
C GLY A 292 -13.16 -12.91 29.76
N THR A 293 -12.35 -11.88 29.98
CA THR A 293 -12.80 -10.57 30.50
C THR A 293 -13.11 -9.59 29.37
N VAL A 294 -14.28 -8.95 29.46
CA VAL A 294 -14.62 -7.75 28.67
C VAL A 294 -14.35 -6.51 29.54
N THR A 295 -13.38 -5.69 29.13
CA THR A 295 -13.04 -4.45 29.82
C THR A 295 -13.71 -3.27 29.13
N VAL A 296 -14.44 -2.46 29.89
CA VAL A 296 -15.07 -1.22 29.41
C VAL A 296 -14.34 -0.04 30.04
N THR A 297 -13.76 0.84 29.21
CA THR A 297 -13.00 2.00 29.68
C THR A 297 -13.63 3.29 29.18
N GLY A 298 -14.00 4.18 30.11
CA GLY A 298 -14.51 5.51 29.80
C GLY A 298 -13.40 6.55 29.70
N TYR A 299 -13.59 7.53 28.82
CA TYR A 299 -12.72 8.69 28.64
C TYR A 299 -13.52 10.00 28.56
N THR A 300 -12.88 11.13 28.86
CA THR A 300 -13.37 12.49 28.66
C THR A 300 -12.51 13.22 27.63
N ASP A 301 -12.83 14.49 27.34
CA ASP A 301 -11.82 15.41 26.80
C ASP A 301 -11.06 16.10 27.94
N SER A 302 -10.10 16.96 27.58
CA SER A 302 -9.22 17.67 28.52
C SER A 302 -9.87 18.85 29.26
N ILE A 303 -11.20 19.04 29.20
CA ILE A 303 -11.87 20.07 30.00
C ILE A 303 -12.16 19.51 31.40
N GLY A 304 -11.88 20.30 32.44
CA GLY A 304 -12.05 19.90 33.84
C GLY A 304 -10.76 19.41 34.49
N THR A 305 -10.87 18.79 35.67
CA THR A 305 -9.74 18.18 36.38
C THR A 305 -9.96 16.68 36.56
N ASP A 306 -8.89 15.94 36.87
CA ASP A 306 -8.97 14.49 37.12
C ASP A 306 -9.96 14.12 38.24
N GLN A 307 -10.15 14.98 39.25
CA GLN A 307 -11.15 14.77 40.31
C GLN A 307 -12.60 14.79 39.79
N VAL A 308 -12.86 15.35 38.61
CA VAL A 308 -14.16 15.33 37.92
C VAL A 308 -14.17 14.25 36.84
N ASN A 309 -13.12 14.20 36.02
CA ASN A 309 -13.06 13.38 34.82
C ASN A 309 -12.90 11.88 35.11
N ILE A 310 -12.14 11.48 36.14
CA ILE A 310 -12.00 10.07 36.53
C ILE A 310 -13.33 9.51 37.08
N PRO A 311 -14.04 10.15 38.04
CA PRO A 311 -15.35 9.68 38.48
C PRO A 311 -16.41 9.65 37.37
N LEU A 312 -16.46 10.66 36.50
CA LEU A 312 -17.43 10.73 35.39
C LEU A 312 -17.19 9.61 34.37
N SER A 313 -15.94 9.36 34.00
CA SER A 313 -15.59 8.28 33.06
C SER A 313 -15.82 6.89 33.66
N GLN A 314 -15.50 6.67 34.94
CA GLN A 314 -15.78 5.43 35.66
C GLN A 314 -17.30 5.15 35.73
N ALA A 315 -18.12 6.17 36.00
CA ALA A 315 -19.58 6.05 36.04
C ALA A 315 -20.18 5.74 34.66
N ARG A 316 -19.62 6.32 33.58
CA ARG A 316 -19.98 6.00 32.19
C ARG A 316 -19.67 4.54 31.84
N ALA A 317 -18.47 4.05 32.17
CA ALA A 317 -18.09 2.66 31.96
C ALA A 317 -18.98 1.68 32.74
N ALA A 318 -19.28 1.98 34.01
CA ALA A 318 -20.19 1.17 34.82
C ALA A 318 -21.61 1.09 34.24
N SER A 319 -22.13 2.20 33.70
CA SER A 319 -23.44 2.25 33.05
C SER A 319 -23.49 1.39 31.78
N VAL A 320 -22.42 1.40 30.97
CA VAL A 320 -22.28 0.54 29.79
C VAL A 320 -22.21 -0.94 30.17
N VAL A 321 -21.42 -1.31 31.19
CA VAL A 321 -21.38 -2.69 31.71
C VAL A 321 -22.75 -3.16 32.21
N ALA A 322 -23.51 -2.30 32.90
CA ALA A 322 -24.85 -2.62 33.37
C ALA A 322 -25.84 -2.87 32.23
N ALA A 323 -25.71 -2.19 31.08
CA ALA A 323 -26.53 -2.41 29.90
C ALA A 323 -26.08 -3.63 29.05
N LEU A 324 -24.78 -3.95 29.02
CA LEU A 324 -24.27 -5.10 28.28
C LEU A 324 -24.56 -6.44 28.98
N LYS A 325 -24.39 -6.51 30.31
CA LYS A 325 -24.53 -7.76 31.09
C LYS A 325 -25.80 -8.58 30.79
N PRO A 326 -27.03 -8.00 30.80
CA PRO A 326 -28.24 -8.76 30.48
C PRO A 326 -28.25 -9.27 29.04
N ASN A 327 -27.77 -8.46 28.09
CA ASN A 327 -27.78 -8.77 26.68
C ASN A 327 -26.73 -9.84 26.30
N VAL A 328 -25.63 -9.99 27.05
CA VAL A 328 -24.64 -11.05 26.84
C VAL A 328 -24.84 -12.31 27.69
N ALA A 329 -25.87 -12.36 28.54
CA ALA A 329 -26.16 -13.52 29.38
C ALA A 329 -26.15 -14.84 28.57
N GLY A 330 -25.44 -15.84 29.10
CA GLY A 330 -25.15 -17.12 28.44
C GLY A 330 -23.74 -17.21 27.81
N ALA A 331 -23.09 -16.09 27.50
CA ALA A 331 -21.66 -16.09 27.17
C ALA A 331 -20.82 -16.26 28.44
N ASN A 332 -19.77 -17.09 28.39
CA ASN A 332 -18.86 -17.33 29.51
C ASN A 332 -17.80 -16.21 29.59
N VAL A 333 -18.26 -15.00 29.91
CA VAL A 333 -17.44 -13.78 29.96
C VAL A 333 -17.68 -13.00 31.27
N SER A 334 -16.61 -12.42 31.80
CA SER A 334 -16.66 -11.48 32.92
C SER A 334 -16.63 -10.03 32.41
N PHE A 335 -16.86 -9.06 33.30
CA PHE A 335 -16.81 -7.63 32.96
C PHE A 335 -16.02 -6.82 33.98
N GLN A 336 -15.18 -5.92 33.47
CA GLN A 336 -14.50 -4.88 34.22
C GLN A 336 -14.94 -3.49 33.70
N ALA A 337 -14.99 -2.49 34.59
CA ALA A 337 -15.25 -1.09 34.24
C ALA A 337 -14.12 -0.22 34.79
N ALA A 338 -13.57 0.65 33.94
CA ALA A 338 -12.49 1.60 34.26
C ALA A 338 -12.83 3.02 33.78
N GLY A 339 -12.33 4.03 34.47
CA GLY A 339 -12.40 5.44 34.07
C GLY A 339 -11.00 6.04 34.02
N MET A 340 -10.59 6.51 32.85
CA MET A 340 -9.24 7.07 32.62
C MET A 340 -9.24 8.61 32.60
N GLY A 341 -10.41 9.25 32.79
CA GLY A 341 -10.54 10.69 32.66
C GLY A 341 -10.07 11.18 31.28
N SER A 342 -9.21 12.19 31.28
CA SER A 342 -8.61 12.80 30.08
C SER A 342 -7.30 12.17 29.63
N ALA A 343 -6.88 11.04 30.20
CA ALA A 343 -5.71 10.29 29.73
C ALA A 343 -5.94 9.65 28.34
N ASP A 344 -4.85 9.20 27.72
CA ASP A 344 -4.80 8.57 26.40
C ASP A 344 -5.64 9.31 25.34
N PRO A 345 -5.33 10.58 25.00
CA PRO A 345 -6.03 11.28 23.92
C PRO A 345 -5.76 10.57 22.57
N VAL A 346 -6.83 10.34 21.79
CA VAL A 346 -6.76 9.83 20.41
C VAL A 346 -6.65 10.94 19.37
N ALA A 347 -6.83 12.20 19.79
CA ALA A 347 -6.58 13.38 18.96
C ALA A 347 -6.10 14.56 19.81
N PRO A 348 -5.36 15.52 19.23
CA PRO A 348 -4.94 16.75 19.91
C PRO A 348 -6.13 17.52 20.52
N ASN A 349 -6.04 17.94 21.78
CA ASN A 349 -7.07 18.77 22.42
C ASN A 349 -6.94 20.26 22.06
N THR A 350 -5.78 20.64 21.51
CA THR A 350 -5.40 21.97 21.00
C THR A 350 -4.88 21.85 19.56
N ASN A 351 -4.80 22.96 18.85
CA ASN A 351 -4.15 23.05 17.53
C ASN A 351 -2.63 23.34 17.70
N PRO A 352 -1.81 23.25 16.63
CA PRO A 352 -0.36 23.47 16.72
C PRO A 352 0.08 24.89 17.16
N ASP A 353 -0.80 25.89 17.04
CA ASP A 353 -0.59 27.25 17.55
C ASP A 353 -0.94 27.41 19.05
N GLY A 354 -1.37 26.33 19.71
CA GLY A 354 -1.84 26.32 21.10
C GLY A 354 -3.30 26.73 21.29
N SER A 355 -4.04 27.04 20.21
CA SER A 355 -5.47 27.37 20.29
C SER A 355 -6.35 26.14 20.55
N ASP A 356 -7.61 26.38 20.91
CA ASP A 356 -8.58 25.34 21.27
C ASP A 356 -8.97 24.47 20.07
N ASN A 357 -9.00 23.12 20.22
CA ASN A 357 -9.44 22.18 19.18
C ASN A 357 -10.74 21.45 19.54
N PRO A 358 -11.94 22.05 19.29
CA PRO A 358 -13.23 21.42 19.58
C PRO A 358 -13.46 20.09 18.88
N ALA A 359 -12.88 19.93 17.68
CA ALA A 359 -12.99 18.70 16.90
C ALA A 359 -12.25 17.56 17.60
N GLY A 360 -10.95 17.73 17.89
CA GLY A 360 -10.13 16.74 18.59
C GLY A 360 -10.67 16.35 19.96
N ARG A 361 -11.14 17.32 20.75
CA ARG A 361 -11.84 17.04 22.02
C ARG A 361 -13.08 16.17 21.84
N ALA A 362 -13.87 16.36 20.77
CA ALA A 362 -15.04 15.52 20.51
C ALA A 362 -14.69 14.04 20.25
N LEU A 363 -13.47 13.75 19.82
CA LEU A 363 -12.97 12.39 19.56
C LEU A 363 -12.51 11.71 20.86
N ASN A 364 -11.90 12.49 21.76
CA ASN A 364 -11.43 12.02 23.06
C ASN A 364 -12.59 11.62 23.99
N ARG A 365 -13.76 12.26 23.89
CA ARG A 365 -15.02 11.88 24.57
C ARG A 365 -15.59 10.54 24.09
N ARG A 366 -14.98 9.42 24.50
CA ARG A 366 -15.28 8.06 24.02
C ARG A 366 -15.44 7.03 25.15
N VAL A 367 -15.97 5.86 24.82
CA VAL A 367 -15.91 4.64 25.65
C VAL A 367 -15.34 3.51 24.79
N THR A 368 -14.27 2.88 25.23
CA THR A 368 -13.73 1.65 24.61
C THR A 368 -14.28 0.42 25.32
N ILE A 369 -14.38 -0.69 24.59
CA ILE A 369 -14.87 -1.99 25.05
C ILE A 369 -13.93 -3.04 24.43
N SER A 370 -12.93 -3.49 25.19
CA SER A 370 -11.90 -4.43 24.76
C SER A 370 -12.16 -5.84 25.29
N PHE A 371 -11.82 -6.85 24.49
CA PHE A 371 -11.94 -8.26 24.89
C PHE A 371 -11.03 -9.17 24.06
N ALA A 372 -10.58 -10.28 24.67
CA ALA A 372 -9.93 -11.36 23.94
C ALA A 372 -10.96 -12.00 23.00
N ALA A 373 -10.73 -11.88 21.69
CA ALA A 373 -11.64 -12.34 20.66
C ALA A 373 -11.17 -13.70 20.14
N LYS A 374 -12.05 -14.71 20.19
CA LYS A 374 -11.84 -15.94 19.45
C LYS A 374 -11.79 -15.58 17.96
N THR A 375 -10.65 -15.81 17.32
CA THR A 375 -10.53 -15.76 15.86
C THR A 375 -11.62 -16.65 15.27
N LEU A 376 -12.58 -16.04 14.58
CA LEU A 376 -13.51 -16.80 13.76
C LEU A 376 -12.66 -17.48 12.69
N ALA A 377 -12.79 -18.80 12.54
CA ALA A 377 -12.14 -19.47 11.43
C ALA A 377 -12.56 -18.78 10.12
N PRO A 378 -11.65 -18.59 9.15
CA PRO A 378 -12.05 -18.13 7.83
C PRO A 378 -13.19 -19.04 7.32
N PRO A 379 -14.18 -18.49 6.59
CA PRO A 379 -15.28 -19.31 6.09
C PRO A 379 -14.70 -20.51 5.35
N THR A 380 -15.18 -21.72 5.68
CA THR A 380 -14.75 -22.95 5.02
C THR A 380 -14.78 -22.74 3.51
N PRO A 381 -13.73 -23.16 2.77
CA PRO A 381 -13.64 -22.92 1.34
C PRO A 381 -14.95 -23.30 0.63
N PRO A 382 -15.40 -22.51 -0.36
CA PRO A 382 -16.59 -22.83 -1.12
C PRO A 382 -16.54 -24.29 -1.61
N PRO A 383 -17.67 -25.03 -1.61
CA PRO A 383 -17.71 -26.35 -2.23
C PRO A 383 -17.25 -26.23 -3.69
N ALA A 384 -16.54 -27.27 -4.16
CA ALA A 384 -15.77 -27.23 -5.40
C ALA A 384 -16.57 -26.69 -6.61
N PRO A 385 -15.92 -26.00 -7.57
CA PRO A 385 -16.58 -25.12 -8.52
C PRO A 385 -17.82 -25.70 -9.20
N VAL A 386 -18.98 -25.10 -8.90
CA VAL A 386 -20.17 -25.27 -9.73
C VAL A 386 -19.86 -24.70 -11.13
N ALA A 387 -20.37 -25.36 -12.17
CA ALA A 387 -20.05 -25.12 -13.57
C ALA A 387 -20.03 -23.62 -13.96
N PRO A 388 -19.10 -23.20 -14.85
CA PRO A 388 -18.72 -21.80 -15.04
C PRO A 388 -19.93 -20.91 -15.33
N GLN A 389 -20.30 -20.11 -14.32
CA GLN A 389 -21.22 -18.99 -14.50
C GLN A 389 -20.52 -17.94 -15.36
N GLN A 390 -21.27 -17.35 -16.29
CA GLN A 390 -20.71 -16.42 -17.26
C GLN A 390 -20.09 -15.22 -16.53
N GLN A 391 -18.80 -14.97 -16.80
CA GLN A 391 -18.06 -13.80 -16.33
C GLN A 391 -18.90 -12.54 -16.59
N PRO A 392 -19.24 -11.74 -15.56
CA PRO A 392 -19.98 -10.50 -15.75
C PRO A 392 -19.30 -9.61 -16.79
N SER A 393 -20.09 -9.12 -17.75
CA SER A 393 -19.62 -8.19 -18.78
C SER A 393 -18.89 -7.00 -18.15
N SER A 394 -17.75 -6.63 -18.74
CA SER A 394 -16.78 -5.59 -18.37
C SER A 394 -17.12 -4.72 -17.14
N PRO A 395 -16.24 -4.65 -16.11
CA PRO A 395 -16.50 -3.86 -14.91
C PRO A 395 -16.86 -2.43 -15.31
N THR A 396 -18.05 -1.99 -14.92
CA THR A 396 -18.53 -0.65 -15.23
C THR A 396 -17.80 0.35 -14.34
N SER A 397 -16.60 0.73 -14.75
CA SER A 397 -15.75 1.71 -14.07
C SER A 397 -16.52 3.00 -13.85
N ARG A 398 -16.57 3.47 -12.60
CA ARG A 398 -17.42 4.62 -12.23
C ARG A 398 -16.57 5.81 -11.86
N THR A 399 -16.69 6.85 -12.67
CA THR A 399 -15.94 8.09 -12.53
C THR A 399 -16.76 9.14 -11.78
N VAL A 400 -16.13 9.78 -10.79
CA VAL A 400 -16.69 10.86 -9.98
C VAL A 400 -15.68 12.01 -9.90
N SER A 401 -16.17 13.24 -9.87
CA SER A 401 -15.33 14.45 -9.77
C SER A 401 -15.75 15.29 -8.58
N PHE A 402 -14.77 15.97 -7.97
CA PHE A 402 -14.96 16.83 -6.81
C PHE A 402 -13.86 17.90 -6.77
N SER A 403 -14.13 18.98 -6.06
CA SER A 403 -13.16 20.02 -5.78
C SER A 403 -12.88 20.07 -4.28
N VAL A 404 -11.63 20.31 -3.91
CA VAL A 404 -11.20 20.52 -2.53
C VAL A 404 -10.50 21.86 -2.43
N GLN A 405 -10.67 22.56 -1.32
CA GLN A 405 -9.98 23.82 -1.06
C GLN A 405 -9.10 23.64 0.17
N ASP A 406 -7.79 23.89 0.02
CA ASP A 406 -6.88 23.98 1.16
C ASP A 406 -7.26 25.21 2.02
N PRO A 407 -7.58 25.04 3.31
CA PRO A 407 -7.95 26.15 4.18
C PRO A 407 -6.80 27.12 4.48
N ASN A 408 -5.54 26.77 4.19
CA ASN A 408 -4.36 27.58 4.52
C ASN A 408 -3.99 28.57 3.38
N THR A 409 -3.88 28.09 2.15
CA THR A 409 -3.58 28.89 0.94
C THR A 409 -4.83 29.40 0.24
N GLY A 410 -5.99 28.75 0.45
CA GLY A 410 -7.22 29.00 -0.30
C GLY A 410 -7.23 28.38 -1.71
N THR A 411 -6.18 27.68 -2.11
CA THR A 411 -6.06 27.01 -3.41
C THR A 411 -7.11 25.92 -3.55
N THR A 412 -7.73 25.81 -4.72
CA THR A 412 -8.75 24.79 -5.01
C THR A 412 -8.21 23.74 -6.00
N SER A 413 -7.97 22.53 -5.52
CA SER A 413 -7.71 21.34 -6.35
C SER A 413 -9.01 20.82 -6.98
N GLN A 414 -8.97 20.37 -8.23
CA GLN A 414 -10.07 19.64 -8.86
C GLN A 414 -9.62 18.22 -9.20
N TYR A 415 -10.30 17.21 -8.65
CA TYR A 415 -10.00 15.81 -8.86
C TYR A 415 -11.05 15.10 -9.70
N GLN A 416 -10.61 14.05 -10.37
CA GLN A 416 -11.47 13.00 -10.89
C GLN A 416 -10.94 11.65 -10.44
N VAL A 417 -11.81 10.85 -9.83
CA VAL A 417 -11.53 9.48 -9.37
C VAL A 417 -12.36 8.50 -10.17
N THR A 418 -11.70 7.55 -10.82
CA THR A 418 -12.34 6.42 -11.51
C THR A 418 -12.20 5.17 -10.65
N VAL A 419 -13.31 4.68 -10.12
CA VAL A 419 -13.35 3.43 -9.37
C VAL A 419 -13.39 2.26 -10.35
N GLY A 420 -12.40 1.36 -10.26
CA GLY A 420 -12.21 0.22 -11.15
C GLY A 420 -12.92 -1.04 -10.66
N GLN A 421 -12.26 -1.80 -9.80
CA GLN A 421 -12.76 -3.07 -9.25
C GLN A 421 -12.57 -3.14 -7.73
N LEU A 422 -13.43 -3.92 -7.07
CA LEU A 422 -13.28 -4.30 -5.67
C LEU A 422 -13.29 -5.83 -5.58
N VAL A 423 -12.14 -6.41 -5.21
CA VAL A 423 -11.89 -7.85 -5.21
C VAL A 423 -11.77 -8.35 -3.78
N ARG A 424 -12.61 -9.31 -3.38
CA ARG A 424 -12.43 -10.09 -2.15
C ARG A 424 -11.27 -11.06 -2.36
N ASP A 425 -10.26 -10.95 -1.50
CA ASP A 425 -9.15 -11.89 -1.41
C ASP A 425 -8.95 -12.29 0.06
N GLY A 426 -9.09 -13.58 0.38
CA GLY A 426 -8.99 -14.07 1.76
C GLY A 426 -9.96 -13.38 2.73
N ALA A 427 -9.40 -12.76 3.78
CA ALA A 427 -10.10 -11.92 4.75
C ALA A 427 -10.04 -10.41 4.41
N ALA A 428 -9.49 -10.05 3.25
CA ALA A 428 -9.44 -8.69 2.71
C ALA A 428 -10.44 -8.47 1.55
N ALA A 429 -10.75 -7.20 1.30
CA ALA A 429 -11.33 -6.72 0.05
C ALA A 429 -10.45 -5.58 -0.47
N VAL A 430 -9.92 -5.72 -1.68
CA VAL A 430 -8.93 -4.79 -2.25
C VAL A 430 -9.60 -3.95 -3.32
N LEU A 431 -9.51 -2.62 -3.18
CA LEU A 431 -10.09 -1.64 -4.08
C LEU A 431 -9.01 -1.11 -5.03
N HIS A 432 -9.24 -1.26 -6.33
CA HIS A 432 -8.49 -0.59 -7.39
C HIS A 432 -9.25 0.68 -7.81
N LEU A 433 -8.60 1.84 -7.75
CA LEU A 433 -9.11 3.10 -8.29
C LEU A 433 -7.98 3.89 -8.97
N THR A 434 -8.34 4.85 -9.82
CA THR A 434 -7.39 5.79 -10.43
C THR A 434 -7.77 7.21 -10.01
N VAL A 435 -6.84 7.93 -9.39
CA VAL A 435 -6.99 9.36 -9.09
C VAL A 435 -6.42 10.17 -10.26
N SER A 436 -6.93 11.37 -10.51
CA SER A 436 -6.35 12.31 -11.47
C SER A 436 -6.58 13.75 -11.05
N CYS A 437 -5.59 14.61 -11.27
CA CYS A 437 -5.73 16.05 -11.10
C CYS A 437 -6.23 16.67 -12.41
N GLN A 438 -7.34 17.42 -12.35
CA GLN A 438 -8.02 17.98 -13.52
C GLN A 438 -7.72 19.48 -13.71
N ALA A 439 -7.58 20.22 -12.61
CA ALA A 439 -7.22 21.64 -12.61
C ALA A 439 -6.85 22.13 -11.19
N THR A 440 -6.15 23.25 -11.10
CA THR A 440 -6.02 24.06 -9.87
C THR A 440 -6.62 25.45 -10.06
N ASN A 441 -7.03 26.10 -8.97
CA ASN A 441 -7.45 27.49 -8.95
C ASN A 441 -6.85 28.21 -7.72
N PRO A 442 -5.98 29.23 -7.88
CA PRO A 442 -5.52 29.79 -9.15
C PRO A 442 -4.74 28.77 -10.01
N PRO A 443 -4.77 28.89 -11.34
CA PRO A 443 -4.00 28.02 -12.23
C PRO A 443 -2.51 28.41 -12.17
N GLY A 444 -1.64 27.43 -11.91
CA GLY A 444 -0.20 27.62 -11.75
C GLY A 444 0.28 27.12 -10.38
N GLY A 445 1.07 26.06 -10.40
CA GLY A 445 1.54 25.28 -9.24
C GLY A 445 1.93 23.88 -9.72
N ASP A 446 2.52 23.07 -8.84
CA ASP A 446 3.08 21.76 -9.23
C ASP A 446 2.01 20.67 -9.49
N GLY A 447 0.78 20.88 -9.03
CA GLY A 447 -0.33 19.95 -9.20
C GLY A 447 -1.47 20.20 -8.21
N CYS A 448 -2.35 19.22 -8.08
CA CYS A 448 -3.31 19.15 -6.98
C CYS A 448 -2.62 18.55 -5.74
N GLU A 449 -2.80 19.16 -4.56
CA GLU A 449 -2.17 18.71 -3.31
C GLU A 449 -2.88 17.48 -2.71
N SER A 450 -2.31 16.29 -2.85
CA SER A 450 -2.97 15.05 -2.41
C SER A 450 -3.17 14.97 -0.89
N GLY A 451 -2.31 15.66 -0.14
CA GLY A 451 -2.03 15.39 1.26
C GLY A 451 -3.14 15.70 2.25
N PHE A 452 -3.88 16.77 2.00
CA PHE A 452 -5.07 17.14 2.76
C PHE A 452 -6.36 16.76 2.02
N ASP A 453 -6.29 16.64 0.70
CA ASP A 453 -7.46 16.48 -0.16
C ASP A 453 -7.96 15.03 -0.26
N LEU A 454 -7.06 14.05 -0.18
CA LEU A 454 -7.37 12.62 -0.25
C LEU A 454 -7.21 11.92 1.11
N GLY A 455 -6.64 12.60 2.10
CA GLY A 455 -6.66 12.19 3.51
C GLY A 455 -8.04 12.42 4.12
N GLY A 456 -8.65 11.39 4.72
CA GLY A 456 -10.04 11.48 5.17
C GLY A 456 -10.29 10.95 6.57
N THR A 457 -11.22 11.58 7.29
CA THR A 457 -11.67 11.15 8.64
C THR A 457 -13.20 11.01 8.71
N PRO A 458 -13.78 9.83 8.37
CA PRO A 458 -15.22 9.60 8.35
C PRO A 458 -15.74 8.73 9.51
N THR A 459 -14.85 8.26 10.39
CA THR A 459 -15.12 7.23 11.41
C THR A 459 -15.01 7.81 12.82
N VAL A 460 -15.50 7.09 13.85
CA VAL A 460 -15.52 7.64 15.22
C VAL A 460 -15.15 6.61 16.30
N PRO A 461 -14.16 6.88 17.17
CA PRO A 461 -13.16 7.93 16.99
C PRO A 461 -12.49 7.72 15.63
N PRO A 462 -12.23 8.78 14.86
CA PRO A 462 -11.31 8.64 13.75
C PRO A 462 -9.96 8.28 14.36
N PHE A 463 -9.14 7.60 13.58
CA PHE A 463 -7.73 7.43 13.90
C PHE A 463 -7.09 8.81 14.12
N PRO A 464 -6.00 8.89 14.92
CA PRO A 464 -5.32 10.16 15.15
C PRO A 464 -5.12 10.90 13.81
N PRO A 465 -5.43 12.21 13.76
CA PRO A 465 -5.22 12.98 12.55
C PRO A 465 -3.74 12.88 12.12
N PHE A 466 -3.46 13.12 10.84
CA PHE A 466 -2.10 13.10 10.28
C PHE A 466 -1.21 14.23 10.84
N GLU A 467 -0.87 14.16 12.13
CA GLU A 467 0.21 14.93 12.74
C GLU A 467 1.56 14.36 12.29
N ASN A 468 1.97 14.76 11.09
CA ASN A 468 3.36 14.73 10.64
C ASN A 468 4.06 13.37 10.74
N ALA A 469 3.99 12.60 9.65
CA ALA A 469 4.90 11.47 9.38
C ALA A 469 6.40 11.87 9.30
N SER A 470 6.74 13.15 9.50
CA SER A 470 8.10 13.63 9.77
C SER A 470 8.54 13.45 11.23
N THR A 471 7.65 13.11 12.16
CA THR A 471 7.99 12.73 13.56
C THR A 471 8.01 11.22 13.77
N LEU A 472 7.12 10.47 13.11
CA LEU A 472 7.17 9.02 13.01
C LEU A 472 8.28 8.58 12.04
N ASN A 473 9.51 8.57 12.55
CA ASN A 473 10.72 8.17 11.83
C ASN A 473 10.79 6.64 11.60
N LEU A 474 9.80 6.11 10.87
CA LEU A 474 9.56 4.68 10.62
C LEU A 474 10.25 4.16 9.33
N GLY A 475 11.22 4.91 8.80
CA GLY A 475 12.23 4.45 7.85
C GLY A 475 11.82 4.11 6.41
N TYR A 476 10.53 3.82 6.15
CA TYR A 476 10.10 3.22 4.88
C TYR A 476 8.98 3.95 4.12
N ARG A 477 8.17 4.77 4.81
CA ARG A 477 6.96 5.40 4.23
C ARG A 477 6.81 6.87 4.65
N SER A 478 7.65 7.74 4.11
CA SER A 478 7.55 9.21 4.28
C SER A 478 6.53 9.86 3.32
N VAL A 479 5.63 9.07 2.72
CA VAL A 479 4.76 9.47 1.62
C VAL A 479 3.29 9.51 2.06
N ARG A 480 2.53 10.46 1.51
CA ARG A 480 1.09 10.59 1.74
C ARG A 480 0.38 9.34 1.18
N THR A 481 -0.70 8.89 1.81
CA THR A 481 -1.44 7.66 1.42
C THR A 481 -2.91 7.95 1.18
N ALA A 482 -3.55 7.17 0.30
CA ALA A 482 -4.92 7.38 -0.17
C ALA A 482 -6.04 7.09 0.87
N SER A 483 -5.80 7.32 2.16
CA SER A 483 -6.61 6.85 3.30
C SER A 483 -8.10 7.22 3.31
N GLY A 484 -8.53 8.28 2.60
CA GLY A 484 -9.84 8.88 2.77
C GLY A 484 -11.05 8.11 2.21
N PHE A 485 -10.82 7.00 1.50
CA PHE A 485 -11.87 6.16 0.95
C PHE A 485 -12.32 5.08 1.95
N TYR A 486 -13.63 4.95 2.17
CA TYR A 486 -14.22 3.85 2.94
C TYR A 486 -15.35 3.16 2.17
N LEU A 487 -15.49 1.85 2.39
CA LEU A 487 -16.62 1.08 1.87
C LEU A 487 -17.79 1.18 2.86
N THR A 488 -19.03 1.11 2.38
CA THR A 488 -20.23 0.99 3.24
C THR A 488 -21.13 -0.11 2.69
N ASP A 489 -21.50 -1.08 3.53
CA ASP A 489 -22.58 -2.01 3.23
C ASP A 489 -23.92 -1.25 3.29
N PRO A 490 -24.66 -1.13 2.17
CA PRO A 490 -25.92 -0.38 2.14
C PRO A 490 -27.06 -1.06 2.94
N ALA A 491 -26.94 -2.34 3.29
CA ALA A 491 -27.98 -3.06 4.03
C ALA A 491 -27.86 -2.88 5.56
N SER A 492 -26.65 -2.91 6.12
CA SER A 492 -26.42 -2.72 7.56
C SER A 492 -25.95 -1.31 7.95
N GLY A 493 -25.49 -0.50 7.00
CA GLY A 493 -24.81 0.76 7.28
C GLY A 493 -23.41 0.59 7.89
N THR A 494 -22.85 -0.63 7.88
CA THR A 494 -21.49 -0.89 8.35
C THR A 494 -20.48 -0.31 7.36
N GLN A 495 -19.64 0.58 7.86
CA GLN A 495 -18.48 1.13 7.17
C GLN A 495 -17.28 0.19 7.35
N TYR A 496 -16.48 0.01 6.30
CA TYR A 496 -15.20 -0.71 6.31
C TYR A 496 -14.12 0.30 5.94
N ILE A 497 -13.14 0.44 6.84
CA ILE A 497 -12.00 1.37 6.74
C ILE A 497 -10.81 0.57 6.21
N PRO A 498 -9.80 1.15 5.53
CA PRO A 498 -8.61 0.38 5.19
C PRO A 498 -8.00 -0.29 6.43
N PHE A 499 -7.30 -1.41 6.24
CA PHE A 499 -6.42 -1.98 7.25
C PHE A 499 -5.34 -0.95 7.62
N TYR A 500 -4.94 -0.92 8.89
CA TYR A 500 -3.80 -0.15 9.37
C TYR A 500 -2.74 -1.07 9.97
N ASP A 501 -1.48 -0.64 10.01
CA ASP A 501 -0.50 -1.23 10.90
C ASP A 501 -0.65 -0.70 12.35
N GLN A 502 0.14 -1.29 13.25
CA GLN A 502 0.24 -0.91 14.66
C GLN A 502 0.65 0.57 14.89
N ASP A 503 1.23 1.21 13.87
CA ASP A 503 1.79 2.56 13.91
C ASP A 503 0.79 3.60 13.31
N GLY A 504 -0.39 3.15 12.85
CA GLY A 504 -1.44 3.99 12.29
C GLY A 504 -1.30 4.29 10.79
N VAL A 505 -0.42 3.57 10.07
CA VAL A 505 -0.25 3.72 8.61
C VAL A 505 -1.21 2.78 7.88
N PRO A 506 -2.04 3.27 6.94
CA PRO A 506 -2.98 2.41 6.21
C PRO A 506 -2.26 1.55 5.16
N LEU A 507 -2.74 0.33 4.97
CA LEU A 507 -2.34 -0.54 3.86
C LEU A 507 -3.02 -0.09 2.56
N ALA A 508 -2.46 0.98 2.00
CA ALA A 508 -2.86 1.61 0.75
C ALA A 508 -1.62 2.00 -0.08
N SER A 509 -1.86 2.42 -1.33
CA SER A 509 -0.84 3.11 -2.11
C SER A 509 -0.37 4.38 -1.41
N ALA A 510 0.90 4.72 -1.64
CA ALA A 510 1.34 6.10 -1.62
C ALA A 510 0.63 6.92 -2.71
N VAL A 511 0.63 8.24 -2.56
CA VAL A 511 0.17 9.22 -3.54
C VAL A 511 1.19 10.36 -3.51
N PRO A 512 1.65 10.88 -4.67
CA PRO A 512 2.59 12.01 -4.68
C PRO A 512 2.00 13.23 -4.00
N GLU A 513 2.86 14.03 -3.35
CA GLU A 513 2.45 15.26 -2.68
C GLU A 513 1.68 16.22 -3.61
N ASN A 514 2.21 16.42 -4.81
CA ASN A 514 1.55 17.14 -5.89
C ASN A 514 1.30 16.18 -7.05
N LEU A 515 0.04 15.99 -7.43
CA LEU A 515 -0.35 15.25 -8.62
C LEU A 515 -0.50 16.23 -9.80
N PRO A 516 0.37 16.20 -10.84
CA PRO A 516 0.34 17.21 -11.90
C PRO A 516 -0.99 17.27 -12.65
N VAL A 517 -1.36 18.45 -13.15
CA VAL A 517 -2.60 18.63 -13.92
C VAL A 517 -2.58 17.78 -15.19
N GLY A 518 -3.55 16.89 -15.34
CA GLY A 518 -3.66 15.90 -16.41
C GLY A 518 -3.02 14.53 -16.09
N ALA A 519 -2.27 14.40 -14.99
CA ALA A 519 -1.70 13.13 -14.57
C ALA A 519 -2.74 12.23 -13.87
N THR A 520 -2.49 10.92 -13.96
CA THR A 520 -3.29 9.84 -13.35
C THR A 520 -2.42 9.00 -12.43
N ASP A 521 -2.95 8.59 -11.28
CA ASP A 521 -2.27 7.80 -10.26
C ASP A 521 -3.05 6.51 -9.93
N PRO A 522 -2.46 5.31 -10.11
CA PRO A 522 -3.09 4.05 -9.75
C PRO A 522 -3.06 3.83 -8.23
N VAL A 523 -4.23 3.66 -7.62
CA VAL A 523 -4.38 3.61 -6.17
C VAL A 523 -5.06 2.32 -5.72
N MET A 524 -4.43 1.70 -4.73
CA MET A 524 -4.84 0.45 -4.08
C MET A 524 -5.20 0.73 -2.62
N LEU A 525 -6.26 0.09 -2.12
CA LEU A 525 -6.56 0.05 -0.68
C LEU A 525 -7.03 -1.33 -0.25
N TYR A 526 -6.46 -1.87 0.82
CA TYR A 526 -6.90 -3.12 1.44
C TYR A 526 -7.88 -2.81 2.58
N TYR A 527 -9.09 -3.37 2.52
CA TYR A 527 -10.11 -3.29 3.55
C TYR A 527 -10.33 -4.65 4.22
N PRO A 528 -10.82 -4.71 5.47
CA PRO A 528 -11.43 -5.92 6.01
C PRO A 528 -12.58 -6.37 5.11
N ALA A 529 -12.59 -7.64 4.69
CA ALA A 529 -13.61 -8.12 3.76
C ALA A 529 -15.01 -8.03 4.37
N PRO A 530 -15.99 -7.40 3.68
CA PRO A 530 -17.39 -7.48 4.08
C PRO A 530 -17.86 -8.94 4.22
N PRO A 531 -18.85 -9.24 5.08
CA PRO A 531 -19.42 -10.60 5.19
C PRO A 531 -19.82 -11.19 3.82
N ALA A 532 -19.79 -12.51 3.69
CA ALA A 532 -20.01 -13.19 2.39
C ALA A 532 -21.39 -12.92 1.76
N ASN A 533 -22.37 -12.47 2.56
CA ASN A 533 -23.69 -12.06 2.10
C ASN A 533 -23.76 -10.60 1.58
N VAL A 534 -22.67 -9.83 1.66
CA VAL A 534 -22.57 -8.47 1.11
C VAL A 534 -22.00 -8.55 -0.32
N ALA A 535 -22.89 -8.50 -1.31
CA ALA A 535 -22.53 -8.62 -2.72
C ALA A 535 -22.09 -7.30 -3.38
N SER A 536 -22.40 -6.16 -2.77
CA SER A 536 -21.99 -4.84 -3.24
C SER A 536 -21.91 -3.82 -2.10
N VAL A 537 -21.13 -2.76 -2.30
CA VAL A 537 -20.89 -1.69 -1.33
C VAL A 537 -20.98 -0.31 -1.98
N THR A 538 -21.07 0.73 -1.15
CA THR A 538 -20.86 2.12 -1.56
C THR A 538 -19.44 2.55 -1.17
N VAL A 539 -18.59 2.88 -2.14
CA VAL A 539 -17.33 3.59 -1.86
C VAL A 539 -17.67 5.05 -1.56
N THR A 540 -17.12 5.60 -0.48
CA THR A 540 -17.32 7.00 -0.09
C THR A 540 -15.98 7.67 0.21
N LEU A 541 -15.78 8.90 -0.28
CA LEU A 541 -14.65 9.75 0.08
C LEU A 541 -15.04 10.69 1.22
N ALA A 542 -14.32 10.61 2.34
CA ALA A 542 -14.71 11.19 3.63
C ALA A 542 -15.05 12.69 3.63
N GLY A 543 -14.08 13.55 3.26
CA GLY A 543 -14.24 15.00 3.36
C GLY A 543 -15.32 15.55 2.44
N HIS A 544 -15.44 14.97 1.23
CA HIS A 544 -16.13 15.59 0.10
C HIS A 544 -17.50 14.99 -0.18
N LYS A 545 -17.91 13.98 0.62
CA LYS A 545 -19.21 13.29 0.55
C LYS A 545 -19.51 12.66 -0.81
N VAL A 546 -18.48 12.43 -1.62
CA VAL A 546 -18.57 11.78 -2.93
C VAL A 546 -18.83 10.29 -2.72
N GLN A 547 -19.81 9.73 -3.43
CA GLN A 547 -20.22 8.34 -3.28
C GLN A 547 -20.35 7.60 -4.62
N VAL A 548 -19.86 6.36 -4.65
CA VAL A 548 -19.99 5.40 -5.75
C VAL A 548 -20.75 4.19 -5.23
N ALA A 549 -22.08 4.25 -5.32
CA ALA A 549 -22.98 3.28 -4.69
C ALA A 549 -23.21 2.01 -5.52
N GLY A 550 -23.21 0.84 -4.87
CA GLY A 550 -23.47 -0.44 -5.52
C GLY A 550 -22.33 -0.88 -6.44
N LEU A 551 -21.08 -0.70 -6.01
CA LEU A 551 -19.91 -1.35 -6.60
C LEU A 551 -19.93 -2.84 -6.22
N PRO A 552 -19.89 -3.78 -7.19
CA PRO A 552 -19.92 -5.21 -6.88
C PRO A 552 -18.61 -5.66 -6.22
N LEU A 553 -18.73 -6.52 -5.21
CA LEU A 553 -17.60 -7.20 -4.59
C LEU A 553 -17.40 -8.56 -5.27
N VAL A 554 -16.51 -8.60 -6.27
CA VAL A 554 -16.12 -9.87 -6.92
C VAL A 554 -15.18 -10.65 -5.99
N THR A 555 -14.96 -11.94 -6.23
CA THR A 555 -13.99 -12.75 -5.46
C THR A 555 -12.84 -13.15 -6.38
N SER A 556 -11.60 -13.23 -5.87
CA SER A 556 -10.50 -13.86 -6.60
C SER A 556 -10.83 -15.32 -6.95
N GLY A 557 -10.38 -15.77 -8.13
CA GLY A 557 -10.78 -17.04 -8.75
C GLY A 557 -9.65 -18.04 -8.91
#